data_AF-A0A7Y4X7D9-F1
#
_entry.id   AF-A0A7Y4X7D9-F1
#
_cell.length_a   1.000
_cell.length_b   1.000
_cell.length_c   1.000
_cell.angle_alpha   90.00
_cell.angle_beta   90.00
_cell.angle_gamma   90.00
#
_symmetry.space_group_name_H-M   'P 1'
#
loop_
_entity.id
_entity.type
_entity.pdbx_description
1 polymer ?
#
loop_
_entity_poly.entity_id
_entity_poly.type
_entity_poly.pdbx_seq_one_letter_code
_entity_poly.pdbx_strand_id
1 'polypeptide(L)'
;MTTATVQLTKPEIVRRGKEIYEQSIRSEVEDDNKGRVVAIDVISGDYVMADDEMASLRQLRANRPEAVIFLMRVGYPTLHRLL
;
A
#
# COMPACT_ATOMS: atom_id res chain seq x y z
N MET A 1 -14.75 18.44 10.16
CA MET A 1 -14.87 18.35 8.69
C MET A 1 -15.46 16.99 8.38
N THR A 2 -16.52 16.94 7.59
CA THR A 2 -17.28 15.73 7.26
C THR A 2 -16.45 14.87 6.31
N THR A 3 -15.84 13.78 6.79
CA THR A 3 -15.16 12.82 5.90
C THR A 3 -16.23 12.00 5.18
N ALA A 4 -16.52 12.38 3.94
CA ALA A 4 -17.21 11.48 3.02
C ALA A 4 -16.31 10.25 2.82
N THR A 5 -16.75 9.09 3.28
CA THR A 5 -16.04 7.83 3.06
C THR A 5 -15.96 7.58 1.56
N VAL A 6 -14.76 7.71 0.97
CA VAL A 6 -14.55 7.42 -0.45
C VAL A 6 -14.74 5.92 -0.65
N GLN A 7 -15.84 5.52 -1.27
CA GLN A 7 -16.05 4.11 -1.65
C GLN A 7 -15.39 3.84 -3.00
N LEU A 8 -14.17 3.30 -2.97
CA LEU A 8 -13.49 2.81 -4.15
C LEU A 8 -13.78 1.33 -4.37
N THR A 9 -13.94 0.94 -5.62
CA THR A 9 -14.02 -0.48 -5.99
C THR A 9 -12.64 -1.14 -5.85
N LYS A 10 -12.60 -2.47 -5.66
CA LYS A 10 -11.32 -3.21 -5.61
C LYS A 10 -10.43 -2.94 -6.84
N PRO A 11 -10.93 -2.94 -8.09
CA PRO A 11 -10.12 -2.62 -9.26
C PRO A 11 -9.54 -1.20 -9.23
N GLU A 12 -10.29 -0.22 -8.74
CA GLU A 12 -9.79 1.16 -8.61
C GLU A 12 -8.69 1.28 -7.55
N ILE A 13 -8.84 0.60 -6.42
CA ILE A 13 -7.81 0.55 -5.37
C ILE A 13 -6.52 -0.06 -5.93
N VAL A 14 -6.63 -1.18 -6.65
CA VAL A 14 -5.46 -1.83 -7.28
C VAL A 14 -4.82 -0.92 -8.32
N ARG A 15 -5.61 -0.28 -9.18
CA ARG A 15 -5.08 0.63 -10.22
C ARG A 15 -4.33 1.81 -9.58
N ARG A 16 -4.96 2.52 -8.64
CA ARG A 16 -4.36 3.67 -7.96
C ARG A 16 -3.13 3.29 -7.15
N GLY A 17 -3.20 2.20 -6.39
CA GLY A 17 -2.08 1.72 -5.59
C GLY A 17 -0.85 1.39 -6.45
N LYS A 18 -1.06 0.75 -7.61
CA LYS A 18 0.03 0.50 -8.58
C LYS A 18 0.58 1.79 -9.17
N GLU A 19 -0.27 2.72 -9.56
CA GLU A 19 0.17 4.01 -10.11
C GLU A 19 1.02 4.79 -9.09
N ILE A 20 0.58 4.88 -7.84
CA ILE A 20 1.33 5.53 -6.75
C ILE A 20 2.67 4.84 -6.54
N TYR A 21 2.68 3.49 -6.49
CA TYR A 21 3.92 2.74 -6.33
C TYR A 21 4.91 3.04 -7.46
N GLU A 22 4.50 2.88 -8.71
CA GLU A 22 5.38 3.05 -9.87
C GLU A 22 5.88 4.49 -10.03
N GLN A 23 5.03 5.49 -9.77
CA GLN A 23 5.36 6.89 -10.04
C GLN A 23 6.12 7.57 -8.89
N SER A 24 5.91 7.15 -7.64
CA SER A 24 6.37 7.90 -6.47
C SER A 24 7.21 7.08 -5.50
N ILE A 25 6.94 5.78 -5.34
CA ILE A 25 7.56 4.98 -4.26
C ILE A 25 8.70 4.12 -4.78
N ARG A 26 8.56 3.55 -5.98
CA ARG A 26 9.45 2.52 -6.52
C ARG A 26 10.92 2.93 -6.52
N SER A 27 11.23 4.15 -6.96
CA SER A 27 12.60 4.67 -7.01
C SER A 27 13.24 4.87 -5.64
N GLU A 28 12.42 5.02 -4.58
CA GLU A 28 12.91 5.23 -3.21
C GLU A 28 13.16 3.92 -2.47
N VAL A 29 12.42 2.85 -2.82
CA VAL A 29 12.36 1.64 -1.97
C VAL A 29 12.94 0.39 -2.62
N GLU A 30 13.04 0.27 -3.94
CA GLU A 30 13.25 -1.04 -4.55
C GLU A 30 14.64 -1.67 -4.29
N ASP A 31 15.71 -0.87 -4.26
CA ASP A 31 17.08 -1.41 -4.24
C ASP A 31 17.39 -2.22 -2.96
N ASP A 32 16.95 -1.75 -1.79
CA ASP A 32 17.26 -2.40 -0.49
C ASP A 32 16.07 -3.09 0.18
N ASN A 33 14.87 -3.03 -0.41
CA ASN A 33 13.66 -3.53 0.24
C ASN A 33 12.96 -4.68 -0.49
N LYS A 34 13.61 -5.34 -1.46
CA LYS A 34 13.03 -6.51 -2.14
C LYS A 34 12.51 -7.54 -1.13
N GLY A 35 11.28 -7.98 -1.34
CA GLY A 35 10.62 -8.93 -0.46
C GLY A 35 9.89 -8.31 0.74
N ARG A 36 10.12 -7.03 1.09
CA ARG A 36 9.33 -6.32 2.11
C ARG A 36 7.96 -5.90 1.56
N VAL A 37 7.06 -5.52 2.45
CA VAL A 37 5.68 -5.13 2.13
C VAL A 37 5.53 -3.61 2.20
N VAL A 38 4.94 -3.03 1.15
CA VAL A 38 4.46 -1.65 1.12
C VAL A 38 2.95 -1.68 1.38
N ALA A 39 2.48 -0.89 2.35
CA ALA A 39 1.07 -0.52 2.49
C ALA A 39 0.89 0.93 2.07
N ILE A 40 -0.02 1.20 1.14
CA ILE A 40 -0.29 2.53 0.59
C ILE A 40 -1.74 2.91 0.89
N ASP A 41 -1.97 4.08 1.45
CA ASP A 41 -3.30 4.70 1.45
C ASP A 41 -3.55 5.35 0.08
N VAL A 42 -4.42 4.75 -0.74
CA VAL A 42 -4.62 5.17 -2.14
C VAL A 42 -5.37 6.51 -2.28
N ILE A 43 -5.82 7.09 -1.18
CA ILE A 43 -6.44 8.43 -1.14
C ILE A 43 -5.38 9.51 -0.92
N SER A 44 -4.49 9.32 0.05
CA SER A 44 -3.48 10.33 0.41
C SER A 44 -2.14 10.14 -0.30
N GLY A 45 -1.80 8.92 -0.71
CA GLY A 45 -0.46 8.57 -1.20
C GLY A 45 0.52 8.19 -0.09
N ASP A 46 0.15 8.36 1.19
CA ASP A 46 0.98 7.96 2.31
C ASP A 46 1.24 6.45 2.29
N TYR A 47 2.48 6.07 2.63
CA TYR A 47 2.87 4.67 2.64
C TYR A 47 3.68 4.29 3.88
N VAL A 48 3.65 2.99 4.18
CA VAL A 48 4.47 2.35 5.22
C VAL A 48 5.16 1.13 4.65
N MET A 49 6.42 0.95 5.03
CA MET A 49 7.23 -0.25 4.74
C MET A 49 7.34 -1.13 5.99
N ALA A 50 7.10 -2.43 5.85
CA ALA A 50 7.33 -3.41 6.91
C ALA A 50 7.72 -4.79 6.37
N ASP A 51 8.15 -5.68 7.25
CA ASP A 51 8.63 -7.02 6.85
C ASP A 51 7.46 -7.98 6.54
N ASP A 52 6.28 -7.71 7.10
CA ASP A 52 5.05 -8.46 6.86
C ASP A 52 3.83 -7.54 6.71
N GLU A 53 2.75 -8.09 6.16
CA GLU A 53 1.50 -7.38 5.86
C GLU A 53 0.80 -6.85 7.11
N MET A 54 0.81 -7.62 8.19
CA MET A 54 0.07 -7.25 9.39
C MET A 54 0.77 -6.10 10.08
N ALA A 55 2.10 -6.08 10.07
CA ALA A 55 2.90 -4.95 10.56
C ALA A 55 2.64 -3.68 9.73
N SER A 56 2.69 -3.75 8.40
CA SER A 56 2.46 -2.58 7.54
C SER A 56 1.03 -2.04 7.69
N LEU A 57 0.02 -2.92 7.73
CA LEU A 57 -1.38 -2.55 7.97
C LEU A 57 -1.60 -1.87 9.31
N ARG A 58 -1.04 -2.43 10.40
CA ARG A 58 -1.18 -1.86 11.74
C ARG A 58 -0.58 -0.47 11.82
N GLN A 59 0.64 -0.30 11.31
CA GLN A 59 1.34 0.99 11.33
C GLN A 59 0.61 2.04 10.48
N LEU A 60 0.16 1.68 9.26
CA LEU A 60 -0.57 2.62 8.42
C LEU A 60 -1.90 3.04 9.06
N ARG A 61 -2.66 2.10 9.64
CA ARG A 61 -3.92 2.42 10.32
C ARG A 61 -3.76 3.17 11.63
N ALA A 62 -2.64 2.99 12.34
CA ALA A 62 -2.35 3.77 13.54
C ALA A 62 -2.24 5.27 13.21
N ASN A 63 -1.68 5.60 12.05
CA ASN A 63 -1.54 6.98 11.58
C ASN A 63 -2.77 7.46 10.80
N ARG A 64 -3.43 6.56 10.04
CA ARG A 64 -4.58 6.85 9.17
C ARG A 64 -5.69 5.80 9.36
N PRO A 65 -6.57 5.97 10.37
CA PRO A 65 -7.60 4.99 10.68
C PRO A 65 -8.57 4.69 9.52
N GLU A 66 -8.81 5.67 8.65
CA GLU A 66 -9.73 5.58 7.52
C GLU A 66 -9.03 5.27 6.18
N ALA A 67 -7.75 4.84 6.20
CA ALA A 67 -6.99 4.56 4.99
C ALA A 67 -7.66 3.51 4.09
N VAL A 68 -7.66 3.78 2.78
CA VAL A 68 -8.06 2.81 1.76
C VAL A 68 -6.80 2.13 1.25
N ILE A 69 -6.55 0.92 1.75
CA ILE A 69 -5.20 0.34 1.68
C ILE A 69 -5.02 -0.54 0.45
N PHE A 70 -3.93 -0.31 -0.28
CA PHE A 70 -3.34 -1.25 -1.23
C PHE A 70 -2.04 -1.83 -0.63
N LEU A 71 -1.86 -3.15 -0.77
CA LEU A 71 -0.66 -3.87 -0.30
C LEU A 71 0.05 -4.51 -1.47
N MET A 72 1.38 -4.43 -1.48
CA MET A 72 2.21 -5.20 -2.40
C MET A 72 3.57 -5.55 -1.81
N ARG A 73 4.22 -6.55 -2.41
CA ARG A 73 5.58 -6.94 -2.06
C ARG A 73 6.56 -6.35 -3.06
N VAL A 74 7.56 -5.63 -2.56
CA VAL A 74 8.57 -4.95 -3.39
C VAL A 74 9.33 -5.97 -4.23
N GLY A 75 9.37 -5.75 -5.54
CA GLY A 75 10.07 -6.63 -6.49
C GLY A 75 9.32 -7.92 -6.86
N TYR A 76 8.06 -8.11 -6.42
CA TYR A 76 7.25 -9.30 -6.74
C TYR A 76 5.89 -8.92 -7.35
N PRO A 77 5.36 -9.74 -8.29
CA PRO A 77 4.08 -9.46 -8.93
C PRO A 77 2.86 -9.76 -8.04
N THR A 78 3.05 -10.55 -6.97
CA THR A 78 2.02 -10.93 -6.01
C THR A 78 2.51 -10.77 -4.58
N LEU A 79 1.56 -10.49 -3.68
CA LEU A 79 1.84 -10.28 -2.26
C LEU A 79 2.10 -11.61 -1.53
N HIS A 80 1.33 -12.65 -1.87
CA HIS A 80 1.49 -14.04 -1.43
C HIS A 80 1.30 -15.04 -2.57
N ARG A 81 1.71 -16.29 -2.32
CA ARG A 81 1.36 -17.47 -3.11
C ARG A 81 0.35 -18.31 -2.32
N LEU A 82 -0.74 -18.72 -2.95
CA LEU A 82 -1.62 -19.75 -2.39
C LEU A 82 -0.95 -21.11 -2.68
N LEU A 83 -0.61 -21.86 -1.63
CA LEU A 83 -0.15 -23.24 -1.71
C LEU A 83 -1.33 -24.20 -1.53
#